data_AF-A0A6C0K4R6-F1
#
_entry.id   AF-A0A6C0K4R6-F1
#
_cell.length_a   1.000
_cell.length_b   1.000
_cell.length_c   1.000
_cell.angle_alpha   90.00
_cell.angle_beta   90.00
_cell.angle_gamma   90.00
#
_symmetry.space_group_name_H-M   'P 1'
#
loop_
_entity.id
_entity.type
_entity.pdbx_description
1 polymer ?
#
loop_
_entity_poly.entity_id
_entity_poly.type
_entity_poly.pdbx_seq_one_letter_code
_entity_poly.pdbx_strand_id
1 'polypeptide(L)'
;MITRHFYRFDEVRAALLYAIMRGRPLETAFWVQELVDTTLYKEVWATLVEAWLWFSLATDPNWICDIRLGSDVSDLHLAAYRLCTNPKDNSLWATLLTDLHPDTLCANVPSVLPYSQPCLERYLSLALFQRKGVGAIWAARRLTGNVQRLLPDFSRIVPSVLAACGLEGAVSLSAQILFICSRTEGRPGIAVPTEIVAAVHHWSALKGRRSRRMFAVPKECLYGLTERGRCVDTIAEYRRLDDRIREEQSGFWSTALALYQQGDPDEALEAFYAAFFPDDIPDEWSAEECAKSHGLGLGSAVPSLQKIGSLWFQAESRFVWGFYEWPADRPPLQGSDFHHAAQHLNADHEDTVAALLDPVRKLLIVE
;
A
#
# COMPACT_ATOMS: atom_id res chain seq x y z
N MET A 1 -17.11 -2.94 -0.04
CA MET A 1 -17.53 -1.86 0.88
C MET A 1 -17.52 -0.53 0.16
N ILE A 2 -18.51 0.32 0.41
CA ILE A 2 -18.61 1.68 -0.14
C ILE A 2 -18.25 2.74 0.91
N THR A 3 -17.50 3.76 0.50
CA THR A 3 -17.11 4.91 1.33
C THR A 3 -18.23 5.94 1.44
N ARG A 4 -18.07 6.92 2.33
CA ARG A 4 -19.08 7.96 2.56
C ARG A 4 -19.46 8.71 1.28
N HIS A 5 -18.49 9.04 0.42
CA HIS A 5 -18.77 9.77 -0.83
C HIS A 5 -18.87 8.83 -2.05
N PHE A 6 -19.30 7.59 -1.77
CA PHE A 6 -19.62 6.54 -2.72
C PHE A 6 -18.47 6.07 -3.59
N TYR A 7 -17.23 6.23 -3.17
CA TYR A 7 -16.15 5.49 -3.79
C TYR A 7 -16.15 4.06 -3.29
N ARG A 8 -15.78 3.12 -4.14
CA ARG A 8 -15.49 1.76 -3.70
C ARG A 8 -14.22 1.77 -2.84
N PHE A 9 -14.25 1.06 -1.72
CA PHE A 9 -13.15 1.08 -0.77
C PHE A 9 -11.81 0.61 -1.39
N ASP A 10 -11.84 -0.46 -2.18
CA ASP A 10 -10.64 -0.98 -2.86
C ASP A 10 -10.03 0.05 -3.82
N GLU A 11 -10.87 0.88 -4.43
CA GLU A 11 -10.45 1.97 -5.30
C GLU A 11 -9.87 3.17 -4.55
N VAL A 12 -10.48 3.58 -3.43
CA VAL A 12 -9.91 4.65 -2.57
C VAL A 12 -8.54 4.25 -2.06
N ARG A 13 -8.40 3.00 -1.62
CA ARG A 13 -7.12 2.44 -1.21
C ARG A 13 -6.10 2.48 -2.33
N ALA A 14 -6.45 2.00 -3.52
CA ALA A 14 -5.56 2.03 -4.67
C ALA A 14 -5.17 3.46 -5.06
N ALA A 15 -6.11 4.41 -5.00
CA ALA A 15 -5.86 5.82 -5.26
C ALA A 15 -4.93 6.45 -4.21
N LEU A 16 -5.07 6.08 -2.93
CA LEU A 16 -4.17 6.51 -1.85
C LEU A 16 -2.74 6.01 -2.09
N LEU A 17 -2.55 4.72 -2.35
CA LEU A 17 -1.25 4.14 -2.69
C LEU A 17 -0.62 4.85 -3.90
N TYR A 18 -1.43 5.07 -4.94
CA TYR A 18 -0.99 5.72 -6.16
C TYR A 18 -0.56 7.17 -5.90
N ALA A 19 -1.35 7.94 -5.15
CA ALA A 19 -1.03 9.32 -4.81
C ALA A 19 0.27 9.41 -3.98
N ILE A 20 0.47 8.51 -3.01
CA ILE A 20 1.70 8.42 -2.22
C ILE A 20 2.89 8.13 -3.12
N MET A 21 2.81 7.09 -3.95
CA MET A 21 3.87 6.71 -4.89
C MET A 21 4.24 7.88 -5.81
N ARG A 22 3.24 8.62 -6.32
CA ARG A 22 3.44 9.77 -7.22
C ARG A 22 3.89 11.05 -6.53
N GLY A 23 4.00 11.07 -5.20
CA GLY A 23 4.38 12.29 -4.47
C GLY A 23 3.35 13.40 -4.62
N ARG A 24 2.05 13.07 -4.56
CA ARG A 24 0.94 14.03 -4.67
C ARG A 24 0.31 14.28 -3.29
N PRO A 25 0.88 15.15 -2.46
CA PRO A 25 0.53 15.22 -1.04
C PRO A 25 -0.90 15.71 -0.79
N LEU A 26 -1.43 16.61 -1.61
CA LEU A 26 -2.82 17.07 -1.50
C LEU A 26 -3.81 15.94 -1.82
N GLU A 27 -3.56 15.18 -2.88
CA GLU A 27 -4.38 14.03 -3.27
C GLU A 27 -4.27 12.89 -2.23
N THR A 28 -3.08 12.64 -1.68
CA THR A 28 -2.86 11.72 -0.56
C THR A 28 -3.73 12.11 0.65
N ALA A 29 -3.69 13.38 1.07
CA ALA A 29 -4.50 13.85 2.20
C ALA A 29 -5.99 13.71 1.93
N PHE A 30 -6.44 13.95 0.68
CA PHE A 30 -7.83 13.78 0.29
C PHE A 30 -8.31 12.34 0.48
N TRP A 31 -7.54 11.35 0.00
CA TRP A 31 -7.91 9.95 0.10
C TRP A 31 -7.83 9.42 1.54
N VAL A 32 -6.90 9.93 2.36
CA VAL A 32 -6.89 9.66 3.81
C VAL A 32 -8.16 10.22 4.46
N GLN A 33 -8.52 11.47 4.17
CA GLN A 33 -9.70 12.09 4.74
C GLN A 33 -10.99 11.38 4.30
N GLU A 34 -11.06 10.84 3.08
CA GLU A 34 -12.20 10.03 2.62
C GLU A 34 -12.43 8.79 3.51
N LEU A 35 -11.35 8.07 3.83
CA LEU A 35 -11.41 6.89 4.68
C LEU A 35 -11.71 7.25 6.15
N VAL A 36 -11.14 8.35 6.65
CA VAL A 36 -11.47 8.91 7.97
C VAL A 36 -12.93 9.31 8.07
N ASP A 37 -13.47 10.00 7.07
CA ASP A 37 -14.89 10.40 7.02
C ASP A 37 -15.83 9.19 7.01
N THR A 38 -15.34 8.05 6.53
CA THR A 38 -15.99 6.73 6.49
C THR A 38 -15.73 5.90 7.76
N THR A 39 -14.93 6.40 8.71
CA THR A 39 -14.52 5.72 9.96
C THR A 39 -13.63 4.48 9.78
N LEU A 40 -12.91 4.40 8.66
CA LEU A 40 -12.05 3.28 8.27
C LEU A 40 -10.59 3.46 8.71
N TYR A 41 -10.36 3.74 10.00
CA TYR A 41 -9.03 4.09 10.51
C TYR A 41 -8.02 2.96 10.40
N LYS A 42 -8.45 1.71 10.62
CA LYS A 42 -7.58 0.53 10.54
C LYS A 42 -7.10 0.31 9.11
N GLU A 43 -8.00 0.51 8.17
CA GLU A 43 -7.77 0.36 6.74
C GLU A 43 -6.83 1.45 6.21
N VAL A 44 -6.92 2.69 6.74
CA VAL A 44 -5.91 3.72 6.45
C VAL A 44 -4.54 3.24 6.91
N TRP A 45 -4.39 2.82 8.17
CA TRP A 45 -3.10 2.36 8.70
C TRP A 45 -2.54 1.19 7.90
N ALA A 46 -3.36 0.19 7.59
CA ALA A 46 -3.02 -0.93 6.73
C ALA A 46 -2.46 -0.45 5.37
N THR A 47 -3.14 0.50 4.74
CA THR A 47 -2.72 1.07 3.45
C THR A 47 -1.42 1.87 3.56
N LEU A 48 -1.22 2.61 4.65
CA LEU A 48 0.01 3.36 4.86
C LEU A 48 1.21 2.43 5.14
N VAL A 49 1.03 1.38 5.94
CA VAL A 49 2.06 0.37 6.19
C VAL A 49 2.45 -0.33 4.89
N GLU A 50 1.49 -0.66 4.05
CA GLU A 50 1.76 -1.19 2.71
C GLU A 50 2.55 -0.21 1.84
N ALA A 51 2.13 1.05 1.76
CA ALA A 51 2.86 2.08 1.00
C ALA A 51 4.30 2.23 1.51
N TRP A 52 4.49 2.18 2.83
CA TRP A 52 5.82 2.17 3.44
C TRP A 52 6.64 0.97 2.95
N LEU A 53 6.11 -0.24 3.09
CA LEU A 53 6.75 -1.49 2.70
C LEU A 53 7.26 -1.46 1.25
N TRP A 54 6.39 -1.06 0.34
CA TRP A 54 6.66 -1.15 -1.10
C TRP A 54 7.47 0.02 -1.63
N PHE A 55 7.28 1.22 -1.07
CA PHE A 55 7.81 2.44 -1.68
C PHE A 55 8.80 3.18 -0.81
N SER A 56 8.97 2.85 0.46
CA SER A 56 9.78 3.68 1.37
C SER A 56 10.63 2.91 2.37
N LEU A 57 10.41 1.60 2.55
CA LEU A 57 11.07 0.75 3.56
C LEU A 57 12.57 0.97 3.60
N ALA A 58 13.21 0.94 2.43
CA ALA A 58 14.67 1.02 2.36
C ALA A 58 15.20 2.45 2.63
N THR A 59 14.41 3.46 2.28
CA THR A 59 14.81 4.87 2.41
C THR A 59 14.48 5.48 3.77
N ASP A 60 13.38 5.06 4.39
CA ASP A 60 12.89 5.55 5.69
C ASP A 60 12.38 4.36 6.53
N PRO A 61 13.29 3.47 6.99
CA PRO A 61 12.90 2.32 7.80
C PRO A 61 12.26 2.76 9.12
N ASN A 62 12.67 3.91 9.67
CA ASN A 62 12.18 4.41 10.95
C ASN A 62 10.76 4.95 10.90
N TRP A 63 10.17 5.16 9.71
CA TRP A 63 8.79 5.64 9.57
C TRP A 63 7.80 4.85 10.44
N ILE A 64 7.90 3.52 10.46
CA ILE A 64 7.01 2.66 11.26
C ILE A 64 7.21 2.80 12.77
N CYS A 65 8.42 3.18 13.20
CA CYS A 65 8.78 3.38 14.61
C CYS A 65 8.45 4.79 15.10
N ASP A 66 8.59 5.78 14.21
CA ASP A 66 8.38 7.20 14.52
C ASP A 66 6.89 7.55 14.66
N ILE A 67 6.05 6.80 13.98
CA ILE A 67 4.62 7.06 13.96
C ILE A 67 3.99 6.39 15.17
N ARG A 68 3.29 7.21 15.95
CA ARG A 68 2.39 6.69 16.98
C ARG A 68 1.24 6.03 16.24
N LEU A 69 1.09 4.72 16.43
CA LEU A 69 -0.12 3.99 16.08
C LEU A 69 -1.24 4.44 17.04
N GLY A 70 -1.64 5.69 16.92
CA GLY A 70 -2.69 6.34 17.68
C GLY A 70 -3.99 6.38 16.88
N SER A 71 -5.07 6.71 17.59
CA SER A 71 -6.38 6.98 16.99
C SER A 71 -6.55 8.44 16.55
N ASP A 72 -5.52 9.28 16.67
CA ASP A 72 -5.61 10.68 16.26
C ASP A 72 -5.59 10.78 14.72
N VAL A 73 -6.60 11.47 14.18
CA VAL A 73 -6.73 11.74 12.74
C VAL A 73 -5.57 12.56 12.21
N SER A 74 -5.00 13.46 13.03
CA SER A 74 -3.85 14.27 12.64
C SER A 74 -2.59 13.42 12.40
N ASP A 75 -2.41 12.35 13.18
CA ASP A 75 -1.31 11.40 13.01
C ASP A 75 -1.41 10.66 11.68
N LEU A 76 -2.62 10.30 11.21
CA LEU A 76 -2.84 9.65 9.90
C LEU A 76 -2.41 10.53 8.73
N HIS A 77 -2.79 11.80 8.75
CA HIS A 77 -2.42 12.74 7.70
C HIS A 77 -0.92 13.02 7.70
N LEU A 78 -0.32 13.16 8.88
CA LEU A 78 1.13 13.33 9.01
C LEU A 78 1.90 12.10 8.51
N ALA A 79 1.46 10.90 8.91
CA ALA A 79 2.04 9.63 8.47
C ALA A 79 2.01 9.49 6.94
N ALA A 80 0.85 9.75 6.34
CA ALA A 80 0.66 9.69 4.89
C ALA A 80 1.47 10.75 4.15
N TYR A 81 1.51 11.98 4.68
CA TYR A 81 2.31 13.06 4.11
C TYR A 81 3.80 12.71 4.08
N ARG A 82 4.35 12.18 5.18
CA ARG A 82 5.75 11.72 5.24
C ARG A 82 6.04 10.68 4.15
N LEU A 83 5.21 9.65 4.02
CA LEU A 83 5.38 8.66 2.94
C LEU A 83 5.33 9.29 1.56
N CYS A 84 4.39 10.21 1.34
CA CYS A 84 4.22 10.87 0.06
C CYS A 84 5.45 11.70 -0.33
N THR A 85 6.04 12.44 0.61
CA THR A 85 7.22 13.29 0.34
C THR A 85 8.56 12.59 0.43
N ASN A 86 8.62 11.41 1.05
CA ASN A 86 9.86 10.66 1.18
C ASN A 86 10.38 10.21 -0.20
N PRO A 87 11.71 10.10 -0.38
CA PRO A 87 12.28 9.41 -1.53
C PRO A 87 11.67 8.02 -1.66
N LYS A 88 11.34 7.64 -2.89
CA LYS A 88 10.74 6.34 -3.18
C LYS A 88 11.83 5.32 -3.46
N ASP A 89 11.63 4.08 -3.03
CA ASP A 89 12.52 2.97 -3.31
C ASP A 89 11.74 1.65 -3.37
N ASN A 90 11.97 0.88 -4.44
CA ASN A 90 11.25 -0.37 -4.72
C ASN A 90 12.13 -1.60 -4.48
N SER A 91 13.15 -1.50 -3.63
CA SER A 91 14.13 -2.58 -3.45
C SER A 91 13.49 -3.87 -2.96
N LEU A 92 12.45 -3.80 -2.12
CA LEU A 92 11.72 -4.99 -1.70
C LEU A 92 11.15 -5.73 -2.91
N TRP A 93 10.41 -5.03 -3.77
CA TRP A 93 9.86 -5.58 -5.00
C TRP A 93 10.93 -6.18 -5.90
N ALA A 94 12.01 -5.45 -6.15
CA ALA A 94 13.12 -5.94 -6.96
C ALA A 94 13.73 -7.22 -6.37
N THR A 95 13.94 -7.31 -5.06
CA THR A 95 14.50 -8.53 -4.44
C THR A 95 13.60 -9.76 -4.51
N LEU A 96 12.30 -9.57 -4.73
CA LEU A 96 11.35 -10.67 -4.90
C LEU A 96 11.34 -11.19 -6.34
N LEU A 97 11.61 -10.32 -7.32
CA LEU A 97 11.51 -10.67 -8.74
C LEU A 97 12.84 -11.07 -9.40
N THR A 98 13.96 -10.58 -8.88
CA THR A 98 15.28 -10.79 -9.50
C THR A 98 15.95 -12.03 -8.93
N ASP A 99 16.62 -12.80 -9.78
CA ASP A 99 17.54 -13.83 -9.31
C ASP A 99 18.75 -13.14 -8.66
N LEU A 100 18.77 -13.19 -7.33
CA LEU A 100 19.73 -12.48 -6.52
C LEU A 100 21.12 -13.10 -6.73
N HIS A 101 22.06 -12.29 -7.18
CA HIS A 101 23.47 -12.65 -7.16
C HIS A 101 24.08 -12.05 -5.89
N PRO A 102 24.84 -12.82 -5.10
CA PRO A 102 25.40 -12.30 -3.86
C PRO A 102 26.36 -11.15 -4.13
N ASP A 103 26.23 -10.08 -3.34
CA ASP A 103 27.17 -8.96 -3.36
C ASP A 103 28.58 -9.45 -2.98
N THR A 104 29.60 -8.83 -3.58
CA THR A 104 30.97 -8.99 -3.07
C THR A 104 31.09 -8.28 -1.73
N LEU A 105 31.45 -9.04 -0.70
CA LEU A 105 31.71 -8.48 0.64
C LEU A 105 33.05 -7.75 0.66
N CYS A 106 33.09 -6.61 1.36
CA CYS A 106 34.33 -5.89 1.58
C CYS A 106 35.23 -6.67 2.56
N ALA A 107 36.55 -6.50 2.43
CA ALA A 107 37.53 -7.11 3.36
C ALA A 107 37.43 -6.57 4.79
N ASN A 108 36.74 -5.44 5.00
CA ASN A 108 36.50 -4.88 6.33
C ASN A 108 35.49 -5.74 7.10
N VAL A 109 36.02 -6.62 7.95
CA VAL A 109 35.25 -7.55 8.77
C VAL A 109 35.39 -7.18 10.26
N PRO A 110 34.33 -7.30 11.06
CA PRO A 110 34.44 -7.18 12.51
C PRO A 110 35.47 -8.17 13.07
N SER A 111 36.29 -7.72 14.02
CA SER A 111 37.30 -8.56 14.69
C SER A 111 36.69 -9.71 15.51
N VAL A 112 35.42 -9.60 15.89
CA VAL A 112 34.73 -10.48 16.84
C VAL A 112 33.84 -11.52 16.16
N LEU A 113 33.88 -11.67 14.83
CA LEU A 113 33.07 -12.69 14.18
C LEU A 113 33.57 -14.10 14.52
N PRO A 114 32.74 -14.97 15.11
CA PRO A 114 33.16 -16.32 15.47
C PRO A 114 33.46 -17.12 14.19
N TYR A 115 34.72 -17.52 14.02
CA TYR A 115 35.20 -18.33 12.89
C TYR A 115 34.56 -19.73 12.83
N SER A 116 33.85 -20.15 13.88
CA SER A 116 33.17 -21.44 13.95
C SER A 116 31.84 -21.51 13.18
N GLN A 117 31.33 -20.39 12.65
CA GLN A 117 30.09 -20.38 11.89
C GLN A 117 30.26 -21.03 10.50
N PRO A 118 29.25 -21.75 9.97
CA PRO A 118 29.21 -22.17 8.58
C PRO A 118 29.42 -21.00 7.62
N CYS A 119 30.04 -21.26 6.45
CA CYS A 119 30.39 -20.21 5.48
C CYS A 119 29.20 -19.30 5.12
N LEU A 120 27.99 -19.85 4.99
CA LEU A 120 26.79 -19.10 4.63
C LEU A 120 26.26 -18.23 5.79
N GLU A 121 26.31 -18.72 7.03
CA GLU A 121 25.93 -17.93 8.22
C GLU A 121 26.91 -16.77 8.45
N ARG A 122 28.21 -17.04 8.23
CA ARG A 122 29.26 -16.02 8.28
C ARG A 122 29.05 -14.98 7.17
N TYR A 123 28.72 -15.41 5.96
CA TYR A 123 28.42 -14.49 4.85
C TYR A 123 27.20 -13.62 5.18
N LEU A 124 26.10 -14.20 5.67
CA LEU A 124 24.91 -13.45 6.08
C LEU A 124 25.26 -12.40 7.15
N SER A 125 25.98 -12.80 8.19
CA SER A 125 26.38 -11.91 9.28
C SER A 125 27.22 -10.73 8.77
N LEU A 126 28.16 -11.00 7.85
CA LEU A 126 28.97 -9.97 7.21
C LEU A 126 28.15 -9.07 6.28
N ALA A 127 27.23 -9.63 5.50
CA ALA A 127 26.35 -8.88 4.61
C ALA A 127 25.46 -7.92 5.42
N LEU A 128 24.86 -8.39 6.52
CA LEU A 128 24.08 -7.55 7.43
C LEU A 128 24.94 -6.44 8.05
N PHE A 129 26.12 -6.77 8.54
CA PHE A 129 27.06 -5.77 9.10
C PHE A 129 27.45 -4.69 8.08
N GLN A 130 27.73 -5.10 6.84
CA GLN A 130 28.09 -4.21 5.74
C GLN A 130 26.88 -3.58 5.04
N ARG A 131 25.65 -3.85 5.51
CA ARG A 131 24.39 -3.35 4.95
C ARG A 131 24.19 -3.72 3.48
N LYS A 132 24.63 -4.92 3.10
CA LYS A 132 24.47 -5.52 1.76
C LYS A 132 23.16 -6.30 1.71
N GLY A 133 22.06 -5.58 1.48
CA GLY A 133 20.70 -6.13 1.52
C GLY A 133 20.51 -7.35 0.62
N VAL A 134 20.97 -7.28 -0.63
CA VAL A 134 20.84 -8.38 -1.60
C VAL A 134 21.65 -9.60 -1.20
N GLY A 135 22.93 -9.42 -0.86
CA GLY A 135 23.75 -10.52 -0.34
C GLY A 135 23.10 -11.17 0.89
N ALA A 136 22.61 -10.38 1.84
CA ALA A 136 21.95 -10.89 3.03
C ALA A 136 20.68 -11.68 2.70
N ILE A 137 19.79 -11.17 1.83
CA ILE A 137 18.57 -11.88 1.42
C ILE A 137 18.92 -13.19 0.68
N TRP A 138 19.88 -13.14 -0.23
CA TRP A 138 20.35 -14.30 -0.97
C TRP A 138 20.82 -15.42 -0.04
N ALA A 139 21.62 -15.08 0.97
CA ALA A 139 22.14 -16.04 1.94
C ALA A 139 21.04 -16.56 2.84
N ALA A 140 20.17 -15.67 3.34
CA ALA A 140 19.04 -16.00 4.19
C ALA A 140 18.08 -17.01 3.53
N ARG A 141 17.74 -16.83 2.25
CA ARG A 141 16.87 -17.76 1.52
C ARG A 141 17.47 -19.16 1.32
N ARG A 142 18.80 -19.29 1.39
CA ARG A 142 19.52 -20.57 1.19
C ARG A 142 19.87 -21.29 2.50
N LEU A 143 19.69 -20.63 3.64
CA LEU A 143 19.87 -21.26 4.95
C LEU A 143 18.65 -22.14 5.24
N THR A 144 18.86 -23.42 5.52
CA THR A 144 17.82 -24.41 5.84
C THR A 144 17.38 -24.39 7.31
N GLY A 145 17.92 -23.46 8.11
CA GLY A 145 17.66 -23.34 9.55
C GLY A 145 16.83 -22.11 9.92
N ASN A 146 16.61 -21.91 11.22
CA ASN A 146 15.91 -20.73 11.72
C ASN A 146 16.77 -19.47 11.57
N VAL A 147 16.67 -18.80 10.42
CA VAL A 147 17.41 -17.56 10.10
C VAL A 147 17.14 -16.46 11.11
N GLN A 148 15.99 -16.47 11.79
CA GLN A 148 15.64 -15.45 12.78
C GLN A 148 16.64 -15.37 13.93
N ARG A 149 17.33 -16.47 14.27
CA ARG A 149 18.38 -16.47 15.32
C ARG A 149 19.61 -15.64 14.93
N LEU A 150 19.78 -15.34 13.65
CA LEU A 150 20.91 -14.59 13.10
C LEU A 150 20.55 -13.12 12.84
N LEU A 151 19.27 -12.75 12.93
CA LEU A 151 18.84 -11.37 12.75
C LEU A 151 18.92 -10.62 14.09
N PRO A 152 19.38 -9.34 14.11
CA PRO A 152 19.43 -8.54 15.32
C PRO A 152 18.04 -8.35 15.98
N ASP A 153 18.00 -8.26 17.31
CA ASP A 153 16.76 -8.10 18.11
C ASP A 153 15.92 -6.87 17.72
N PHE A 154 16.54 -5.82 17.16
CA PHE A 154 15.84 -4.64 16.65
C PHE A 154 14.83 -4.97 15.54
N SER A 155 14.87 -6.17 14.98
CA SER A 155 13.87 -6.63 14.03
C SER A 155 12.48 -6.71 14.64
N ARG A 156 12.29 -7.02 15.93
CA ARG A 156 10.99 -7.50 16.49
C ARG A 156 9.74 -6.69 16.17
N ILE A 157 9.83 -5.37 15.99
CA ILE A 157 8.69 -4.53 15.59
C ILE A 157 8.20 -4.91 14.19
N VAL A 158 9.13 -5.15 13.27
CA VAL A 158 8.85 -5.40 11.86
C VAL A 158 8.10 -6.72 11.67
N PRO A 159 8.52 -7.90 12.19
CA PRO A 159 7.74 -9.13 12.15
C PRO A 159 6.33 -8.97 12.67
N SER A 160 6.09 -8.23 13.76
CA SER A 160 4.73 -8.02 14.27
C SER A 160 3.88 -7.21 13.32
N VAL A 161 4.43 -6.14 12.73
CA VAL A 161 3.74 -5.33 11.71
C VAL A 161 3.49 -6.16 10.44
N LEU A 162 4.48 -6.92 9.98
CA LEU A 162 4.37 -7.79 8.82
C LEU A 162 3.33 -8.90 9.04
N ALA A 163 3.35 -9.55 10.19
CA ALA A 163 2.37 -10.57 10.56
C ALA A 163 0.95 -9.98 10.65
N ALA A 164 0.80 -8.77 11.22
CA ALA A 164 -0.47 -8.05 11.23
C ALA A 164 -0.95 -7.69 9.81
N CYS A 165 -0.03 -7.57 8.85
CA CYS A 165 -0.35 -7.42 7.43
C CYS A 165 -0.54 -8.75 6.68
N GLY A 166 -0.46 -9.90 7.36
CA GLY A 166 -0.50 -11.21 6.71
C GLY A 166 0.69 -11.48 5.77
N LEU A 167 1.80 -10.76 5.95
CA LEU A 167 3.04 -10.93 5.17
C LEU A 167 3.90 -12.01 5.81
N GLU A 168 4.08 -13.11 5.10
CA GLU A 168 4.85 -14.27 5.56
C GLU A 168 5.95 -14.67 4.56
N GLY A 169 6.73 -15.69 4.93
CA GLY A 169 7.70 -16.32 4.05
C GLY A 169 8.76 -15.37 3.49
N ALA A 170 8.98 -15.45 2.17
CA ALA A 170 10.06 -14.74 1.49
C ALA A 170 9.90 -13.21 1.54
N VAL A 171 8.66 -12.71 1.49
CA VAL A 171 8.37 -11.27 1.56
C VAL A 171 8.73 -10.74 2.95
N SER A 172 8.28 -11.43 4.00
CA SER A 172 8.56 -11.03 5.38
C SER A 172 10.05 -11.05 5.69
N LEU A 173 10.76 -12.11 5.27
CA LEU A 173 12.21 -12.23 5.44
C LEU A 173 12.96 -11.11 4.69
N SER A 174 12.57 -10.83 3.45
CA SER A 174 13.22 -9.80 2.63
C SER A 174 13.01 -8.40 3.24
N ALA A 175 11.80 -8.09 3.69
CA ALA A 175 11.48 -6.84 4.35
C ALA A 175 12.28 -6.64 5.65
N GLN A 176 12.39 -7.67 6.49
CA GLN A 176 13.19 -7.62 7.72
C GLN A 176 14.67 -7.36 7.44
N ILE A 177 15.26 -8.05 6.45
CA ILE A 177 16.66 -7.86 6.09
C ILE A 177 16.89 -6.46 5.50
N LEU A 178 15.99 -5.99 4.63
CA LEU A 178 16.07 -4.62 4.11
C LEU A 178 15.99 -3.61 5.24
N PHE A 179 15.08 -3.77 6.20
CA PHE A 179 14.99 -2.91 7.38
C PHE A 179 16.32 -2.86 8.15
N ILE A 180 16.92 -4.02 8.44
CA ILE A 180 18.21 -4.11 9.16
C ILE A 180 19.35 -3.44 8.36
N CYS A 181 19.37 -3.63 7.05
CA CYS A 181 20.39 -3.06 6.16
C CYS A 181 20.17 -1.58 5.86
N SER A 182 18.99 -1.04 6.13
CA SER A 182 18.66 0.35 5.81
C SER A 182 19.29 1.32 6.80
N ARG A 183 19.59 2.54 6.32
CA ARG A 183 20.18 3.57 7.19
C ARG A 183 19.09 4.17 8.09
N THR A 184 19.38 4.21 9.39
CA THR A 184 18.60 4.94 10.39
C THR A 184 19.20 6.34 10.60
N GLU A 185 19.36 7.11 9.53
CA GLU A 185 19.70 8.52 9.71
C GLU A 185 18.47 9.23 10.27
N GLY A 186 18.63 9.90 11.41
CA GLY A 186 17.55 10.65 12.04
C GLY A 186 17.06 11.72 11.06
N ARG A 187 15.83 11.57 10.56
CA ARG A 187 15.21 12.58 9.72
C ARG A 187 14.64 13.69 10.62
N PRO A 188 14.81 14.96 10.24
CA PRO A 188 14.14 16.03 10.96
C PRO A 188 12.62 15.80 10.92
N GLY A 189 11.93 16.16 12.01
CA GLY A 189 10.47 16.11 12.04
C GLY A 189 9.90 16.96 10.91
N ILE A 190 9.20 16.33 9.98
CA ILE A 190 8.51 17.00 8.88
C ILE A 190 7.10 17.33 9.36
N ALA A 191 6.75 18.62 9.44
CA ALA A 191 5.38 19.03 9.71
C ALA A 191 4.53 19.00 8.43
N VAL A 192 3.23 18.74 8.57
CA VAL A 192 2.28 18.86 7.45
C VAL A 192 2.15 20.35 7.07
N PRO A 193 2.30 20.72 5.78
CA PRO A 193 2.09 22.09 5.32
C PRO A 193 0.71 22.62 5.71
N THR A 194 0.66 23.90 6.08
CA THR A 194 -0.59 24.60 6.46
C THR A 194 -1.66 24.54 5.36
N GLU A 195 -1.25 24.54 4.11
CA GLU A 195 -2.13 24.40 2.94
C GLU A 195 -2.90 23.08 2.94
N ILE A 196 -2.23 21.97 3.29
CA ILE A 196 -2.86 20.64 3.37
C ILE A 196 -3.80 20.59 4.57
N VAL A 197 -3.38 21.13 5.72
CA VAL A 197 -4.24 21.22 6.92
C VAL A 197 -5.50 22.04 6.62
N ALA A 198 -5.36 23.19 5.97
CA ALA A 198 -6.49 24.02 5.55
C ALA A 198 -7.41 23.29 4.57
N ALA A 199 -6.85 22.55 3.61
CA ALA A 199 -7.63 21.74 2.68
C ALA A 199 -8.42 20.64 3.39
N VAL A 200 -7.80 19.91 4.33
CA VAL A 200 -8.48 18.89 5.15
C VAL A 200 -9.64 19.50 5.94
N HIS A 201 -9.42 20.63 6.62
CA HIS A 201 -10.50 21.33 7.33
C HIS A 201 -11.63 21.77 6.40
N HIS A 202 -11.29 22.29 5.22
CA HIS A 202 -12.28 22.66 4.21
C HIS A 202 -13.11 21.44 3.77
N TRP A 203 -12.47 20.30 3.52
CA TRP A 203 -13.15 19.07 3.11
C TRP A 203 -14.03 18.48 4.21
N SER A 204 -13.59 18.55 5.47
CA SER A 204 -14.43 18.15 6.62
C SER A 204 -15.69 19.00 6.72
N ALA A 205 -15.63 20.30 6.35
CA ALA A 205 -16.82 21.16 6.29
C ALA A 205 -17.76 20.83 5.11
N LEU A 206 -17.25 20.15 4.08
CA LEU A 206 -18.03 19.69 2.92
C LEU A 206 -18.57 18.26 3.10
N LYS A 207 -18.48 17.69 4.30
CA LYS A 207 -18.85 16.29 4.56
C LYS A 207 -20.31 15.99 4.16
N GLY A 208 -20.51 14.99 3.29
CA GLY A 208 -21.82 14.62 2.73
C GLY A 208 -22.26 15.45 1.52
N ARG A 209 -21.53 16.51 1.15
CA ARG A 209 -21.86 17.34 -0.02
C ARG A 209 -21.25 16.75 -1.29
N ARG A 210 -21.92 16.92 -2.42
CA ARG A 210 -21.39 16.52 -3.74
C ARG A 210 -20.05 17.18 -4.06
N SER A 211 -19.87 18.44 -3.67
CA SER A 211 -18.63 19.22 -3.87
C SER A 211 -17.40 18.58 -3.21
N ARG A 212 -17.59 17.68 -2.24
CA ARG A 212 -16.52 16.89 -1.62
C ARG A 212 -15.87 15.87 -2.58
N ARG A 213 -16.55 15.50 -3.68
CA ARG A 213 -16.08 14.56 -4.72
C ARG A 213 -15.19 15.24 -5.76
N MET A 214 -14.08 15.80 -5.26
CA MET A 214 -13.17 16.61 -6.05
C MET A 214 -12.23 15.78 -6.93
N PHE A 215 -11.64 14.72 -6.37
CA PHE A 215 -10.73 13.85 -7.10
C PHE A 215 -11.48 12.63 -7.67
N ALA A 216 -11.23 12.35 -8.95
CA ALA A 216 -11.60 11.08 -9.56
C ALA A 216 -10.54 10.03 -9.25
N VAL A 217 -10.94 8.76 -9.15
CA VAL A 217 -9.99 7.66 -9.01
C VAL A 217 -9.12 7.57 -10.28
N PRO A 218 -7.79 7.67 -10.19
CA PRO A 218 -6.91 7.52 -11.36
C PRO A 218 -7.11 6.17 -12.04
N LYS A 219 -7.29 6.14 -13.37
CA LYS A 219 -7.52 4.89 -14.10
C LYS A 219 -6.33 3.93 -13.95
N GLU A 220 -5.13 4.48 -13.85
CA GLU A 220 -3.89 3.73 -13.69
C GLU A 220 -3.86 2.88 -12.42
N CYS A 221 -4.47 3.34 -11.33
CA CYS A 221 -4.44 2.63 -10.06
C CYS A 221 -5.45 1.48 -9.99
N LEU A 222 -6.38 1.39 -10.94
CA LEU A 222 -7.37 0.31 -10.99
C LEU A 222 -6.74 -1.01 -11.44
N TYR A 223 -5.68 -0.97 -12.26
CA TYR A 223 -5.05 -2.18 -12.80
C TYR A 223 -4.49 -3.07 -11.68
N GLY A 224 -4.98 -4.31 -11.61
CA GLY A 224 -4.49 -5.38 -10.74
C GLY A 224 -4.97 -5.32 -9.29
N LEU A 225 -5.28 -4.13 -8.76
CA LEU A 225 -5.68 -3.97 -7.35
C LEU A 225 -7.19 -4.00 -7.14
N THR A 226 -7.98 -3.40 -8.05
CA THR A 226 -9.40 -3.18 -7.81
C THR A 226 -10.28 -4.18 -8.55
N GLU A 227 -11.50 -4.40 -8.07
CA GLU A 227 -12.50 -5.21 -8.78
C GLU A 227 -12.83 -4.58 -10.14
N ARG A 228 -12.99 -3.25 -10.20
CA ARG A 228 -13.25 -2.52 -11.45
C ARG A 228 -12.16 -2.73 -12.49
N GLY A 229 -10.90 -2.83 -12.06
CA GLY A 229 -9.80 -3.15 -12.96
C GLY A 229 -9.83 -4.57 -13.53
N ARG A 230 -10.64 -5.48 -12.98
CA ARG A 230 -10.84 -6.87 -13.44
C ARG A 230 -12.14 -7.05 -14.22
N CYS A 231 -13.12 -6.16 -14.02
CA CYS A 231 -14.42 -6.25 -14.67
C CYS A 231 -14.34 -5.83 -16.14
N VAL A 232 -15.15 -6.51 -16.96
CA VAL A 232 -15.46 -6.05 -18.31
C VAL A 232 -16.26 -4.76 -18.21
N ASP A 233 -15.99 -3.84 -19.13
CA ASP A 233 -16.68 -2.57 -19.26
C ASP A 233 -18.19 -2.79 -19.41
N THR A 234 -18.95 -2.61 -18.33
CA THR A 234 -20.40 -2.72 -18.33
C THR A 234 -21.04 -1.61 -17.51
N ILE A 235 -22.16 -1.10 -18.02
CA ILE A 235 -23.01 -0.11 -17.33
C ILE A 235 -23.62 -0.69 -16.04
N ALA A 236 -23.58 -2.02 -15.86
CA ALA A 236 -24.13 -2.72 -14.70
C ALA A 236 -23.54 -2.22 -13.37
N GLU A 237 -22.27 -1.80 -13.34
CA GLU A 237 -21.66 -1.26 -12.12
C GLU A 237 -22.34 0.04 -11.64
N TYR A 238 -22.88 0.87 -12.54
CA TYR A 238 -23.64 2.06 -12.14
C TYR A 238 -24.94 1.71 -11.41
N ARG A 239 -25.58 0.60 -11.81
CA ARG A 239 -26.89 0.20 -11.26
C ARG A 239 -26.79 -0.54 -9.93
N ARG A 240 -25.60 -1.04 -9.57
CA ARG A 240 -25.33 -1.83 -8.36
C ARG A 240 -25.03 -1.00 -7.12
N LEU A 241 -25.08 0.33 -7.20
CA LEU A 241 -24.71 1.17 -6.06
C LEU A 241 -25.64 0.95 -4.86
N ASP A 242 -26.96 0.85 -5.09
CA ASP A 242 -27.93 0.58 -4.02
C ASP A 242 -27.70 -0.80 -3.38
N ASP A 243 -27.53 -1.83 -4.22
CA ASP A 243 -27.22 -3.20 -3.76
C ASP A 243 -25.96 -3.21 -2.88
N ARG A 244 -24.87 -2.56 -3.31
CA ARG A 244 -23.62 -2.50 -2.53
C ARG A 244 -23.73 -1.68 -1.26
N ILE A 245 -24.52 -0.60 -1.24
CA ILE A 245 -24.76 0.14 0.00
C ILE A 245 -25.47 -0.75 1.02
N ARG A 246 -26.41 -1.60 0.57
CA ARG A 246 -27.15 -2.51 1.45
C ARG A 246 -26.33 -3.73 1.87
N GLU A 247 -25.55 -4.30 0.96
CA GLU A 247 -24.79 -5.55 1.16
C GLU A 247 -23.40 -5.33 1.76
N GLU A 248 -22.71 -4.25 1.39
CA GLU A 248 -21.32 -3.98 1.72
C GLU A 248 -21.16 -2.71 2.60
N GLN A 249 -21.96 -2.64 3.66
CA GLN A 249 -22.06 -1.48 4.53
C GLN A 249 -20.72 -1.16 5.22
N SER A 250 -20.24 0.08 5.05
CA SER A 250 -19.25 0.65 5.97
C SER A 250 -19.93 1.02 7.29
N GLY A 251 -19.16 1.22 8.36
CA GLY A 251 -19.70 1.68 9.66
C GLY A 251 -20.51 2.98 9.55
N PHE A 252 -20.18 3.82 8.57
CA PHE A 252 -20.98 5.00 8.24
C PHE A 252 -22.35 4.63 7.64
N TRP A 253 -22.37 3.83 6.56
CA TRP A 253 -23.63 3.48 5.88
C TRP A 253 -24.54 2.60 6.75
N SER A 254 -23.99 1.74 7.60
CA SER A 254 -24.80 0.97 8.55
C SER A 254 -25.55 1.89 9.52
N THR A 255 -24.88 2.92 10.04
CA THR A 255 -25.50 3.93 10.89
C THR A 255 -26.55 4.74 10.13
N ALA A 256 -26.25 5.16 8.90
CA ALA A 256 -27.15 5.95 8.08
C ALA A 256 -28.43 5.18 7.69
N LEU A 257 -28.29 3.91 7.28
CA LEU A 257 -29.42 3.05 6.93
C LEU A 257 -30.27 2.69 8.15
N ALA A 258 -29.66 2.52 9.32
CA ALA A 258 -30.39 2.27 10.56
C ALA A 258 -31.32 3.44 10.95
N LEU A 259 -30.97 4.68 10.58
CA LEU A 259 -31.84 5.84 10.75
C LEU A 259 -32.99 5.85 9.74
N TYR A 260 -32.71 5.49 8.48
CA TYR A 260 -33.74 5.36 7.44
C TYR A 260 -34.80 4.30 7.78
N GLN A 261 -34.41 3.21 8.44
CA GLN A 261 -35.32 2.13 8.83
C GLN A 261 -36.25 2.49 10.01
N GLN A 262 -36.12 3.68 10.61
CA GLN A 262 -36.92 4.14 11.74
C GLN A 262 -37.99 5.14 11.28
N GLY A 263 -39.26 4.75 11.36
CA GLY A 263 -40.39 5.68 11.17
C GLY A 263 -41.27 5.36 9.97
N ASP A 264 -42.08 6.35 9.58
CA ASP A 264 -42.87 6.30 8.37
C ASP A 264 -41.95 6.33 7.14
N PRO A 265 -42.13 5.45 6.13
CA PRO A 265 -41.20 5.35 5.00
C PRO A 265 -40.98 6.65 4.23
N ASP A 266 -42.02 7.47 4.07
CA ASP A 266 -41.95 8.68 3.27
C ASP A 266 -41.22 9.79 4.04
N GLU A 267 -41.56 9.99 5.32
CA GLU A 267 -40.86 10.96 6.19
C GLU A 267 -39.40 10.54 6.44
N ALA A 268 -39.14 9.24 6.59
CA ALA A 268 -37.80 8.72 6.82
C ALA A 268 -36.89 8.89 5.58
N LEU A 269 -37.44 8.75 4.37
CA LEU A 269 -36.70 8.96 3.14
C LEU A 269 -36.27 10.43 2.97
N GLU A 270 -37.20 11.36 3.16
CA GLU A 270 -36.91 12.80 3.10
C GLU A 270 -35.91 13.22 4.18
N ALA A 271 -36.07 12.72 5.41
CA ALA A 271 -35.12 12.98 6.50
C ALA A 271 -33.73 12.40 6.20
N PHE A 272 -33.66 11.21 5.59
CA PHE A 272 -32.41 10.60 5.15
C PHE A 272 -31.72 11.46 4.08
N TYR A 273 -32.45 11.91 3.06
CA TYR A 273 -31.90 12.78 2.02
C TYR A 273 -31.43 14.12 2.59
N ALA A 274 -32.24 14.77 3.42
CA ALA A 274 -31.87 16.03 4.06
C ALA A 274 -30.61 15.91 4.96
N ALA A 275 -30.45 14.78 5.65
CA ALA A 275 -29.32 14.55 6.56
C ALA A 275 -28.02 14.19 5.84
N PHE A 276 -28.09 13.40 4.76
CA PHE A 276 -26.90 12.81 4.13
C PHE A 276 -26.56 13.41 2.76
N PHE A 277 -27.51 14.07 2.10
CA PHE A 277 -27.40 14.63 0.75
C PHE A 277 -27.96 16.06 0.66
N PRO A 278 -27.40 17.01 1.43
CA PRO A 278 -27.99 18.34 1.56
C PRO A 278 -27.96 19.18 0.27
N ASP A 279 -27.13 18.80 -0.70
CA ASP A 279 -26.90 19.60 -1.91
C ASP A 279 -27.28 18.89 -3.22
N ASP A 280 -27.30 17.54 -3.26
CA ASP A 280 -27.60 16.77 -4.47
C ASP A 280 -27.77 15.27 -4.16
N ILE A 281 -28.68 14.58 -4.84
CA ILE A 281 -28.98 13.15 -4.66
C ILE A 281 -28.23 12.34 -5.73
N PRO A 282 -27.64 11.16 -5.40
CA PRO A 282 -26.81 10.40 -6.33
C PRO A 282 -27.46 9.97 -7.65
N ASP A 283 -28.78 9.82 -7.70
CA ASP A 283 -29.53 9.44 -8.90
C ASP A 283 -29.67 10.59 -9.91
N GLU A 284 -29.51 11.84 -9.47
CA GLU A 284 -29.52 13.04 -10.31
C GLU A 284 -28.14 13.39 -10.89
N TRP A 285 -27.09 12.65 -10.52
CA TRP A 285 -25.73 12.91 -10.98
C TRP A 285 -25.54 12.65 -12.48
N SER A 286 -24.78 13.54 -13.11
CA SER A 286 -24.36 13.36 -14.50
C SER A 286 -23.47 12.12 -14.67
N ALA A 287 -23.42 11.57 -15.89
CA ALA A 287 -22.54 10.43 -16.19
C ALA A 287 -21.06 10.70 -15.86
N GLU A 288 -20.60 11.94 -16.06
CA GLU A 288 -19.24 12.37 -15.72
C GLU A 288 -19.00 12.38 -14.21
N GLU A 289 -19.97 12.83 -13.42
CA GLU A 289 -19.88 12.78 -11.96
C GLU A 289 -19.95 11.35 -11.43
N CYS A 290 -20.83 10.53 -11.98
CA CYS A 290 -20.89 9.11 -11.64
C CYS A 290 -19.55 8.41 -11.95
N ALA A 291 -18.90 8.74 -13.07
CA ALA A 291 -17.62 8.18 -13.47
C ALA A 291 -16.46 8.48 -12.48
N LYS A 292 -16.58 9.50 -11.63
CA LYS A 292 -15.55 9.78 -10.59
C LYS A 292 -15.41 8.66 -9.56
N SER A 293 -16.50 7.95 -9.26
CA SER A 293 -16.53 6.87 -8.27
C SER A 293 -16.94 5.51 -8.84
N HIS A 294 -17.78 5.48 -9.89
CA HIS A 294 -18.33 4.27 -10.52
C HIS A 294 -18.11 4.28 -12.03
N GLY A 295 -16.88 4.55 -12.48
CA GLY A 295 -16.54 4.51 -13.89
C GLY A 295 -16.62 3.12 -14.52
N LEU A 296 -16.39 3.10 -15.83
CA LEU A 296 -16.28 1.89 -16.65
C LEU A 296 -15.09 1.02 -16.22
N GLY A 297 -15.25 -0.30 -16.37
CA GLY A 297 -14.17 -1.26 -16.16
C GLY A 297 -13.02 -1.08 -17.16
N LEU A 298 -11.84 -1.59 -16.83
CA LEU A 298 -10.66 -1.46 -17.70
C LEU A 298 -10.49 -2.62 -18.71
N GLY A 299 -11.43 -3.56 -18.74
CA GLY A 299 -11.37 -4.76 -19.56
C GLY A 299 -10.77 -5.96 -18.82
N SER A 300 -11.05 -7.17 -19.31
CA SER A 300 -10.74 -8.44 -18.64
C SER A 300 -9.28 -8.90 -18.71
N ALA A 301 -8.39 -8.12 -19.32
CA ALA A 301 -7.00 -8.52 -19.46
C ALA A 301 -6.25 -8.35 -18.13
N VAL A 302 -5.83 -9.45 -17.52
CA VAL A 302 -4.90 -9.45 -16.39
C VAL A 302 -3.64 -8.68 -16.81
N PRO A 303 -3.24 -7.60 -16.12
CA PRO A 303 -2.07 -6.82 -16.51
C PRO A 303 -0.81 -7.68 -16.39
N SER A 304 0.10 -7.56 -17.36
CA SER A 304 1.40 -8.23 -17.28
C SER A 304 2.24 -7.72 -16.10
N LEU A 305 3.18 -8.52 -15.61
CA LEU A 305 4.10 -8.12 -14.55
C LEU A 305 4.87 -6.84 -14.91
N GLN A 306 5.26 -6.73 -16.18
CA GLN A 306 5.87 -5.53 -16.74
C GLN A 306 4.94 -4.32 -16.62
N LYS A 307 3.64 -4.48 -16.92
CA LYS A 307 2.66 -3.39 -16.77
C LYS A 307 2.52 -2.99 -15.31
N ILE A 308 2.36 -3.94 -14.39
CA ILE A 308 2.29 -3.67 -12.94
C ILE A 308 3.56 -2.95 -12.45
N GLY A 309 4.73 -3.48 -12.80
CA GLY A 309 6.04 -2.87 -12.55
C GLY A 309 6.11 -1.42 -13.03
N SER A 310 5.72 -1.18 -14.28
CA SER A 310 5.73 0.15 -14.87
C SER A 310 4.73 1.11 -14.24
N LEU A 311 3.65 0.63 -13.61
CA LEU A 311 2.64 1.48 -13.00
C LEU A 311 3.00 1.84 -11.56
N TRP A 312 3.43 0.84 -10.78
CA TRP A 312 3.57 0.91 -9.32
C TRP A 312 5.02 1.02 -8.84
N PHE A 313 5.98 0.52 -9.62
CA PHE A 313 7.36 0.36 -9.17
C PHE A 313 8.33 1.15 -10.08
N GLN A 314 8.06 2.45 -10.23
CA GLN A 314 8.86 3.35 -11.09
C GLN A 314 10.10 3.94 -10.42
N ALA A 315 10.17 3.90 -9.09
CA ALA A 315 11.31 4.37 -8.33
C ALA A 315 12.50 3.41 -8.42
N GLU A 316 13.70 3.96 -8.21
CA GLU A 316 14.95 3.20 -8.18
C GLU A 316 14.92 2.14 -7.06
N SER A 317 15.68 1.07 -7.24
CA SER A 317 15.89 0.02 -6.23
C SER A 317 17.33 0.10 -5.71
N ARG A 318 17.64 1.19 -5.00
CA ARG A 318 19.01 1.57 -4.65
C ARG A 318 19.71 0.55 -3.76
N PHE A 319 18.93 -0.18 -2.96
CA PHE A 319 19.44 -1.20 -2.06
C PHE A 319 19.60 -2.56 -2.72
N VAL A 320 19.06 -2.74 -3.93
CA VAL A 320 19.30 -3.95 -4.74
C VAL A 320 20.56 -3.83 -5.56
N TRP A 321 20.77 -2.67 -6.18
CA TRP A 321 21.85 -2.50 -7.15
C TRP A 321 23.15 -2.01 -6.54
N GLY A 322 23.20 -1.79 -5.22
CA GLY A 322 24.19 -0.91 -4.60
C GLY A 322 24.02 0.52 -5.12
N PHE A 323 24.82 1.47 -4.63
CA PHE A 323 24.83 2.84 -5.18
C PHE A 323 25.33 2.92 -6.64
N TYR A 324 25.44 1.78 -7.34
CA TYR A 324 25.78 1.73 -8.74
C TYR A 324 24.55 2.18 -9.55
N GLU A 325 24.71 3.29 -10.26
CA GLU A 325 23.68 3.82 -11.15
C GLU A 325 23.23 2.73 -12.13
N TRP A 326 21.93 2.46 -12.15
CA TRP A 326 21.37 1.52 -13.11
C TRP A 326 21.40 2.15 -14.51
N PRO A 327 21.95 1.47 -15.51
CA PRO A 327 21.96 2.02 -16.86
C PRO A 327 20.53 2.05 -17.40
N ALA A 328 20.05 3.24 -17.77
CA ALA A 328 18.66 3.49 -18.17
C ALA A 328 18.18 2.67 -19.39
N ASP A 329 19.10 2.01 -20.09
CA ASP A 329 18.86 1.24 -21.31
C ASP A 329 18.47 -0.23 -21.06
N ARG A 330 18.56 -0.74 -19.82
CA ARG A 330 18.14 -2.11 -19.47
C ARG A 330 16.95 -2.11 -18.51
N PRO A 331 15.69 -2.12 -18.98
CA PRO A 331 14.57 -2.28 -18.06
C PRO A 331 14.72 -3.65 -17.34
N PRO A 332 14.65 -3.69 -15.99
CA PRO A 332 14.98 -4.88 -15.17
C PRO A 332 14.05 -6.08 -15.40
N LEU A 333 13.04 -5.96 -16.26
CA LEU A 333 12.01 -6.95 -16.49
C LEU A 333 11.84 -7.35 -17.98
N GLN A 334 12.78 -7.01 -18.86
CA GLN A 334 12.77 -7.56 -20.22
C GLN A 334 13.08 -9.07 -20.17
N GLY A 335 12.03 -9.89 -20.09
CA GLY A 335 12.11 -11.35 -20.13
C GLY A 335 11.66 -12.08 -18.86
N SER A 336 11.42 -11.37 -17.74
CA SER A 336 10.87 -11.97 -16.52
C SER A 336 9.34 -12.00 -16.60
N ASP A 337 8.80 -13.19 -16.87
CA ASP A 337 7.36 -13.47 -16.77
C ASP A 337 6.98 -13.84 -15.31
N PHE A 338 5.71 -13.68 -14.95
CA PHE A 338 5.17 -14.08 -13.64
C PHE A 338 5.54 -15.51 -13.23
N HIS A 339 5.70 -16.44 -14.18
CA HIS A 339 6.15 -17.80 -13.95
C HIS A 339 7.54 -17.87 -13.32
N HIS A 340 8.47 -17.00 -13.73
CA HIS A 340 9.80 -16.93 -13.12
C HIS A 340 9.70 -16.39 -11.68
N ALA A 341 8.92 -15.32 -11.47
CA ALA A 341 8.66 -14.79 -10.12
C ALA A 341 7.96 -15.83 -9.22
N ALA A 342 7.07 -16.63 -9.79
CA ALA A 342 6.29 -17.67 -9.13
C ALA A 342 7.18 -18.81 -8.63
N GLN A 343 8.06 -19.30 -9.50
CA GLN A 343 9.08 -20.28 -9.15
C GLN A 343 9.99 -19.79 -8.02
N HIS A 344 10.39 -18.51 -8.03
CA HIS A 344 11.22 -17.93 -6.96
C HIS A 344 10.49 -17.78 -5.63
N LEU A 345 9.18 -17.58 -5.67
CA LEU A 345 8.34 -17.44 -4.49
C LEU A 345 7.76 -18.78 -4.00
N ASN A 346 8.06 -19.89 -4.67
CA ASN A 346 7.42 -21.20 -4.45
C ASN A 346 5.88 -21.10 -4.45
N ALA A 347 5.34 -20.28 -5.35
CA ALA A 347 3.89 -20.07 -5.52
C ALA A 347 3.47 -20.48 -6.93
N ASP A 348 2.21 -20.89 -7.13
CA ASP A 348 1.65 -21.08 -8.47
C ASP A 348 1.48 -19.72 -9.19
N HIS A 349 1.36 -19.69 -10.53
CA HIS A 349 1.34 -18.44 -11.29
C HIS A 349 0.17 -17.50 -10.90
N GLU A 350 -1.05 -18.03 -10.72
CA GLU A 350 -2.19 -17.26 -10.19
C GLU A 350 -1.94 -16.86 -8.72
N ASP A 351 -1.36 -17.77 -7.94
CA ASP A 351 -0.92 -17.56 -6.56
C ASP A 351 0.25 -16.60 -6.43
N THR A 352 0.90 -16.15 -7.51
CA THR A 352 2.06 -15.27 -7.47
C THR A 352 1.66 -13.83 -7.72
N VAL A 353 0.76 -13.59 -8.67
CA VAL A 353 0.06 -12.30 -8.77
C VAL A 353 -0.74 -12.07 -7.50
N ALA A 354 -1.40 -13.12 -6.99
CA ALA A 354 -1.93 -13.11 -5.65
C ALA A 354 -0.80 -12.92 -4.62
N ALA A 355 0.15 -13.82 -4.37
CA ALA A 355 1.18 -13.66 -3.31
C ALA A 355 2.01 -12.36 -3.36
N LEU A 356 2.14 -11.69 -4.51
CA LEU A 356 2.73 -10.35 -4.61
C LEU A 356 1.73 -9.22 -4.31
N LEU A 357 0.43 -9.40 -4.59
CA LEU A 357 -0.66 -8.43 -4.41
C LEU A 357 -1.73 -8.83 -3.36
N ASP A 358 -1.59 -9.95 -2.67
CA ASP A 358 -2.60 -10.66 -1.87
C ASP A 358 -2.22 -10.71 -0.38
N PRO A 359 -0.94 -10.70 0.02
CA PRO A 359 -0.55 -10.11 1.29
C PRO A 359 -0.89 -8.62 1.35
N VAL A 360 -1.11 -8.01 0.18
CA VAL A 360 -1.76 -6.72 0.00
C VAL A 360 -3.30 -6.81 0.06
N ARG A 361 -3.97 -7.95 -0.13
CA ARG A 361 -5.44 -8.07 0.00
C ARG A 361 -5.92 -8.63 1.34
N LYS A 362 -5.15 -9.50 1.99
CA LYS A 362 -5.50 -10.17 3.27
C LYS A 362 -5.55 -9.24 4.47
N LEU A 363 -5.17 -7.97 4.29
CA LEU A 363 -5.49 -6.86 5.21
C LEU A 363 -7.01 -6.59 5.35
N LEU A 364 -7.88 -7.29 4.60
CA LEU A 364 -9.32 -7.00 4.48
C LEU A 364 -10.27 -8.13 4.87
N ILE A 365 -9.77 -9.23 5.44
CA ILE A 365 -10.63 -10.27 6.00
C ILE A 365 -10.03 -10.74 7.33
N VAL A 366 -10.13 -9.87 8.34
CA VAL A 366 -10.23 -10.33 9.73
C VAL A 366 -11.62 -9.89 10.17
N GLU A 367 -12.55 -10.85 10.20
CA GLU A 367 -13.84 -10.69 10.88
C GLU A 367 -13.65 -10.37 12.37
#